data_AF-A0A0M8TKU1-F1
#
_entry.id   AF-A0A0M8TKU1-F1
#
_cell.length_a   1.000
_cell.length_b   1.000
_cell.length_c   1.000
_cell.angle_alpha   90.00
_cell.angle_beta   90.00
_cell.angle_gamma   90.00
#
_symmetry.space_group_name_H-M   'P 1'
#
loop_
_entity.id
_entity.type
_entity.pdbx_description
1 polymer ?
#
loop_
_entity_poly.entity_id
_entity_poly.type
_entity_poly.pdbx_seq_one_letter_code
_entity_poly.pdbx_strand_id
1 'polypeptide(L)'
;MADSPDAPFTRYDEQLRAITDLNERWAAYLSLAEFLEDELELWRRRQRQEIALGFRDEGKTWKEIGEAMGDVSLQRAFQYGKGE
;
A
#
# COMPACT_ATOMS: atom_id res chain seq x y z
N MET A 1 -16.81 -0.99 20.56
CA MET A 1 -17.52 -0.96 19.27
C MET A 1 -16.49 -1.41 18.25
N ALA A 2 -16.74 -2.46 17.49
CA ALA A 2 -15.83 -2.84 16.41
C ALA A 2 -16.05 -1.84 15.27
N ASP A 3 -15.03 -1.11 14.87
CA ASP A 3 -15.09 -0.29 13.66
C ASP A 3 -15.43 -1.22 12.49
N SER A 4 -16.44 -0.84 11.70
CA SER A 4 -16.84 -1.59 10.51
C SER A 4 -15.60 -1.79 9.62
N PRO A 5 -15.39 -2.96 8.99
CA PRO A 5 -14.30 -3.16 8.03
C PRO A 5 -14.29 -2.14 6.89
N ASP A 6 -15.43 -1.47 6.64
CA ASP A 6 -15.59 -0.43 5.61
C ASP A 6 -15.28 0.99 6.12
N ALA A 7 -14.92 1.16 7.40
CA ALA A 7 -14.59 2.45 8.00
C ALA A 7 -13.56 3.29 7.19
N PRO A 8 -12.44 2.72 6.67
CA PRO A 8 -11.49 3.52 5.90
C PRO A 8 -12.04 4.00 4.54
N PHE A 9 -13.06 3.32 3.98
CA PHE A 9 -13.62 3.67 2.68
C PHE A 9 -14.91 4.49 2.74
N THR A 10 -15.48 4.66 3.94
CA THR A 10 -16.77 5.34 4.14
C THR A 10 -16.81 6.73 3.51
N ARG A 11 -15.72 7.51 3.61
CA ARG A 11 -15.62 8.84 3.00
C ARG A 11 -15.71 8.80 1.47
N TYR A 12 -15.10 7.80 0.84
CA TYR A 12 -15.11 7.63 -0.61
C TYR A 12 -16.50 7.21 -1.10
N ASP A 13 -17.17 6.32 -0.35
CA ASP A 13 -18.55 5.92 -0.62
C ASP A 13 -19.50 7.11 -0.58
N GLU A 14 -19.38 7.98 0.44
CA GLU A 14 -20.18 9.19 0.57
C GLU A 14 -19.96 10.15 -0.60
N GLN A 15 -18.71 10.35 -1.03
CA GLN A 15 -18.36 11.18 -2.18
C GLN A 15 -18.99 10.66 -3.48
N LEU A 16 -18.90 9.34 -3.73
CA LEU A 16 -19.50 8.74 -4.93
C LEU A 16 -21.03 8.81 -4.89
N ARG A 17 -21.65 8.55 -3.73
CA ARG A 17 -23.11 8.62 -3.56
C ARG A 17 -23.66 10.03 -3.74
N ALA A 18 -22.88 11.07 -3.45
CA ALA A 18 -23.27 12.46 -3.69
C ALA A 18 -23.42 12.81 -5.18
N ILE A 19 -22.74 12.10 -6.09
CA ILE A 19 -22.83 12.32 -7.54
C ILE A 19 -24.12 11.68 -8.05
N THR A 20 -25.11 12.46 -8.49
CA THR A 20 -26.44 11.92 -8.83
C THR A 20 -26.50 11.27 -10.22
N ASP A 21 -25.76 11.82 -11.19
CA ASP A 21 -25.65 11.23 -12.53
C ASP A 21 -24.80 9.95 -12.49
N LEU A 22 -25.32 8.86 -13.03
CA LEU A 22 -24.67 7.55 -12.95
C LEU A 22 -23.44 7.43 -13.86
N ASN A 23 -23.42 8.12 -15.01
CA ASN A 23 -22.25 8.12 -15.90
C ASN A 23 -21.11 8.92 -15.26
N GLU A 24 -21.42 10.08 -14.67
CA GLU A 24 -20.44 10.87 -13.92
C GLU A 24 -19.92 10.12 -12.69
N ARG A 25 -20.82 9.46 -11.94
CA ARG A 25 -20.43 8.64 -10.79
C ARG A 25 -19.52 7.49 -11.19
N TRP A 26 -19.80 6.83 -12.31
CA TRP A 26 -18.95 5.75 -12.83
C TRP A 26 -17.56 6.26 -13.23
N ALA A 27 -17.47 7.38 -13.95
CA ALA A 27 -16.19 7.99 -14.29
C ALA A 27 -15.38 8.38 -13.04
N ALA A 28 -16.05 9.00 -12.06
CA ALA A 28 -15.42 9.36 -10.79
C ALA A 28 -14.93 8.14 -9.99
N TYR A 29 -15.70 7.05 -9.99
CA TYR A 29 -15.30 5.79 -9.39
C TYR A 29 -14.01 5.23 -10.02
N LEU A 30 -13.91 5.22 -11.35
CA LEU A 30 -12.72 4.70 -12.03
C LEU A 30 -11.47 5.51 -11.65
N SER A 31 -11.55 6.85 -11.71
CA SER A 31 -10.43 7.71 -11.33
C SER A 31 -10.05 7.57 -9.85
N LEU A 32 -11.04 7.40 -8.97
CA LEU A 32 -10.78 7.21 -7.55
C LEU A 32 -10.15 5.84 -7.25
N ALA A 33 -10.59 4.78 -7.93
CA ALA A 33 -10.01 3.46 -7.78
C ALA A 33 -8.54 3.44 -8.20
N GLU A 34 -8.21 4.04 -9.35
CA GLU A 34 -6.83 4.18 -9.83
C GLU A 34 -5.95 4.95 -8.82
N PHE A 35 -6.44 6.10 -8.33
CA PHE A 35 -5.74 6.86 -7.31
C PHE A 35 -5.47 6.07 -6.02
N LEU A 36 -6.46 5.30 -5.55
CA LEU A 36 -6.32 4.49 -4.34
C LEU A 36 -5.35 3.32 -4.52
N GLU A 37 -5.28 2.74 -5.72
CA GLU A 37 -4.29 1.72 -6.07
C GLU A 37 -2.87 2.29 -6.01
N ASP A 38 -2.65 3.48 -6.59
CA ASP A 38 -1.36 4.18 -6.55
C ASP A 38 -0.95 4.52 -5.12
N GLU A 39 -1.86 5.08 -4.32
CA GLU A 39 -1.60 5.41 -2.90
C GLU A 39 -1.27 4.15 -2.09
N LEU A 40 -1.97 3.04 -2.34
CA LEU A 40 -1.70 1.77 -1.70
C LEU A 40 -0.33 1.22 -2.10
N GLU A 41 0.07 1.34 -3.36
CA GLU A 41 1.41 0.95 -3.81
C GLU A 41 2.50 1.81 -3.13
N LEU A 42 2.33 3.13 -3.08
CA LEU A 42 3.25 4.04 -2.41
C LEU A 42 3.36 3.72 -0.91
N TRP A 43 2.24 3.44 -0.25
CA TRP A 43 2.24 3.01 1.15
C TRP A 43 2.99 1.68 1.32
N ARG A 44 2.71 0.67 0.50
CA ARG A 44 3.41 -0.63 0.54
C ARG A 44 4.92 -0.47 0.32
N ARG A 45 5.34 0.39 -0.61
CA ARG A 45 6.76 0.68 -0.87
C ARG A 45 7.45 1.27 0.35
N ARG A 46 6.84 2.27 1.00
CA ARG A 46 7.35 2.86 2.25
C ARG A 46 7.47 1.82 3.36
N GLN A 47 6.44 1.00 3.55
CA GLN A 47 6.45 -0.04 4.59
C GLN A 47 7.53 -1.10 4.35
N ARG A 48 7.68 -1.58 3.11
CA ARG A 48 8.77 -2.51 2.78
C ARG A 48 10.14 -1.91 3.06
N GLN A 49 10.34 -0.64 2.73
CA GLN A 49 11.59 0.06 3.00
C GLN A 49 11.86 0.19 4.50
N GLU A 50 10.89 0.68 5.26
CA GLU A 50 11.00 0.85 6.70
C GLU A 50 11.34 -0.48 7.40
N ILE A 51 10.64 -1.55 7.03
CA ILE A 51 10.88 -2.89 7.57
C ILE A 51 12.27 -3.41 7.17
N ALA A 52 12.65 -3.27 5.90
CA ALA A 52 13.96 -3.72 5.43
C ALA A 52 15.11 -2.99 6.14
N LEU A 53 14.98 -1.67 6.36
CA LEU A 53 15.95 -0.88 7.10
C LEU A 53 15.98 -1.25 8.59
N GLY A 54 14.81 -1.49 9.20
CA GLY A 54 14.72 -1.99 10.58
C GLY A 54 15.48 -3.29 10.78
N PHE A 55 15.35 -4.26 9.86
CA PHE A 55 16.15 -5.48 9.92
C PHE A 55 17.66 -5.25 9.70
N ARG A 56 18.04 -4.27 8.88
CA ARG A 56 19.47 -3.90 8.74
C ARG A 56 20.02 -3.32 10.03
N ASP A 57 19.23 -2.50 10.72
CA ASP A 57 19.62 -1.91 12.01
C ASP A 57 19.74 -2.97 13.12
N GLU A 58 18.98 -4.06 13.04
CA GLU A 58 19.15 -5.27 13.86
C GLU A 58 20.39 -6.10 13.49
N GLY A 59 21.15 -5.72 12.45
CA GLY A 59 22.37 -6.38 12.02
C GLY A 59 22.20 -7.50 11.00
N LYS A 60 20.98 -7.73 10.48
CA LYS A 60 20.74 -8.79 9.49
C LYS A 60 21.40 -8.47 8.15
N THR A 61 21.87 -9.52 7.48
CA THR A 61 22.34 -9.45 6.08
C THR A 61 21.16 -9.32 5.12
N TRP A 62 21.39 -8.78 3.92
CA TRP A 62 20.34 -8.68 2.89
C TRP A 62 19.75 -10.04 2.48
N LYS A 63 20.51 -11.13 2.63
CA LYS A 63 20.01 -12.48 2.40
C LYS A 63 18.98 -12.87 3.45
N GLU A 64 19.31 -12.72 4.73
CA GLU A 64 18.41 -13.01 5.85
C GLU A 64 17.16 -12.11 5.83
N ILE A 65 17.31 -10.86 5.36
CA ILE A 65 16.17 -9.96 5.16
C ILE A 65 15.24 -10.48 4.05
N GLY A 66 15.80 -10.96 2.95
CA GLY A 66 15.01 -11.54 1.87
C GLY A 66 14.18 -12.74 2.33
N GLU A 67 14.81 -13.64 3.09
CA GLU A 67 14.15 -14.77 3.76
C GLU A 67 13.03 -14.28 4.70
N ALA A 68 13.31 -13.30 5.58
CA ALA A 68 12.34 -12.75 6.53
C ALA A 68 11.16 -12.00 5.87
N MET A 69 11.34 -11.43 4.68
CA MET A 69 10.31 -10.66 3.96
C MET A 69 9.48 -11.50 2.99
N GLY A 70 9.45 -12.83 3.17
CA GLY A 70 8.68 -13.76 2.35
C GLY A 70 9.51 -14.43 1.26
N ASP A 71 10.73 -14.85 1.60
CA ASP A 71 11.65 -15.57 0.71
C ASP A 71 11.96 -14.85 -0.61
N VAL A 72 12.07 -13.53 -0.56
CA VAL A 72 12.51 -12.73 -1.72
C VAL A 72 14.03 -12.82 -1.88
N SER A 73 14.52 -12.59 -3.10
CA SER A 73 15.96 -12.60 -3.36
C SER A 73 16.68 -11.48 -2.58
N LEU A 74 17.97 -11.67 -2.31
CA LEU A 74 18.81 -10.65 -1.66
C LEU A 74 18.82 -9.31 -2.42
N GLN A 75 18.71 -9.37 -3.76
CA GLN A 75 18.65 -8.20 -4.61
C GLN A 75 17.34 -7.44 -4.40
N ARG A 76 16.22 -8.17 -4.27
CA ARG A 76 14.91 -7.59 -4.01
C ARG A 76 14.83 -6.97 -2.61
N ALA A 77 15.39 -7.64 -1.60
CA ALA A 77 15.51 -7.09 -0.26
C ALA A 77 16.35 -5.79 -0.23
N PHE A 78 17.46 -5.75 -0.99
CA PHE A 78 18.26 -4.54 -1.14
C PHE A 78 17.49 -3.40 -1.81
N GLN A 79 16.73 -3.69 -2.87
CA GLN A 79 15.85 -2.71 -3.53
C GLN A 79 14.80 -2.15 -2.56
N TYR A 80 14.20 -3.00 -1.71
CA TYR A 80 13.29 -2.51 -0.67
C TYR A 80 13.97 -1.51 0.25
N GLY A 81 15.22 -1.75 0.69
CA GLY A 81 15.98 -0.77 1.47
C GLY A 81 16.26 0.55 0.75
N LYS A 82 16.33 0.55 -0.59
CA LYS A 82 16.41 1.75 -1.42
C LYS A 82 15.05 2.42 -1.63
N GLY A 83 13.99 1.79 -1.16
CA GLY A 83 12.62 2.17 -1.43
C GLY A 83 12.38 2.05 -2.92
N GLU A 84 12.58 0.88 -3.52
CA GLU A 84 12.25 0.49 -4.91
C GLU A 84 11.45 -0.82 -4.89
#